data_AF-A0A0C2DC04-F1
#
_entry.id   AF-A0A0C2DC04-F1
#
_cell.length_a   1.000
_cell.length_b   1.000
_cell.length_c   1.000
_cell.angle_alpha   90.00
_cell.angle_beta   90.00
_cell.angle_gamma   90.00
#
_symmetry.space_group_name_H-M   'P 1'
#
loop_
_entity.id
_entity.type
_entity.pdbx_description
1 polymer ?
#
loop_
_entity_poly.entity_id
_entity_poly.type
_entity_poly.pdbx_seq_one_letter_code
_entity_poly.pdbx_strand_id
1 'polypeptide(L)'
;MITRIEAQNYRCFESVAVPLDAFRIIAGSNGSGKTTLLDIPVLLGDLLRARNVAAAFLERLPQRGPRATSLGELSFRGQQHSFVLAVEAKLPQRHAQALGNAAPKAVQSDPARLPTHLRYELRLTVHDGRQLEVESEYLFAFAAGQAYEERRLPVQGESTEQQDWRFIIRRDHVHDAAASAVSLTPELADAIQRETQIDRTRLALTRLELEPPAEFGAGRWLLEHLQTGAVFFDPNWATLRRASPPGLPKPLMSSGENLPWLILRLQNQDPEQFADWVAHVRTALPQVVSIELREREEDHHVYFRVGYEGGFEVTSSGLSEGTLRILALTSLAYVPDPPQLLVVEEPENSIHPQATEAIMLSLRSLYDSQVLVSTHSPVVLADSELEELLITRLGRNGGAQVLTGPSHPRLATWKGGIDLGSLFAAGVFE
;
A
#
# COMPACT_ATOMS: atom_id res chain seq x y z
N MET A 1 7.93 4.09 -5.33
CA MET A 1 6.55 4.48 -4.99
C MET A 1 5.61 3.92 -6.03
N ILE A 2 4.42 3.45 -5.61
CA ILE A 2 3.35 3.04 -6.51
C ILE A 2 2.67 4.31 -7.01
N THR A 3 2.54 4.48 -8.31
CA THR A 3 1.94 5.67 -8.93
C THR A 3 0.52 5.42 -9.43
N ARG A 4 0.09 4.16 -9.50
CA ARG A 4 -1.26 3.80 -9.94
C ARG A 4 -1.67 2.44 -9.41
N ILE A 5 -2.95 2.31 -9.07
CA ILE A 5 -3.63 1.04 -8.84
C ILE A 5 -4.71 0.87 -9.90
N GLU A 6 -4.80 -0.33 -10.48
CA GLU A 6 -5.91 -0.73 -11.32
C GLU A 6 -6.45 -2.09 -10.90
N ALA A 7 -7.77 -2.24 -11.00
CA ALA A 7 -8.42 -3.53 -10.86
C ALA A 7 -9.61 -3.64 -11.80
N GLN A 8 -9.86 -4.83 -12.33
CA GLN A 8 -11.03 -5.12 -13.14
C GLN A 8 -11.71 -6.37 -12.62
N ASN A 9 -13.04 -6.30 -12.57
CA ASN A 9 -13.89 -7.39 -12.14
C ASN A 9 -13.47 -7.95 -10.77
N TYR A 10 -12.99 -7.09 -9.86
CA TYR A 10 -12.46 -7.49 -8.56
C TYR A 10 -13.37 -7.01 -7.43
N ARG A 11 -14.01 -7.96 -6.73
CA ARG A 11 -14.93 -7.73 -5.60
C ARG A 11 -16.00 -6.68 -5.87
N CYS A 12 -15.83 -5.45 -5.40
CA CYS A 12 -16.78 -4.36 -5.60
C CYS A 12 -16.51 -3.53 -6.87
N PHE A 13 -15.37 -3.72 -7.53
CA PHE A 13 -14.97 -2.96 -8.71
C PHE A 13 -15.28 -3.75 -10.00
N GLU A 14 -16.16 -3.22 -10.84
CA GLU A 14 -16.24 -3.64 -12.24
C GLU A 14 -14.96 -3.21 -12.99
N SER A 15 -14.55 -1.96 -12.79
CA SER A 15 -13.26 -1.42 -13.23
C SER A 15 -12.89 -0.23 -12.34
N VAL A 16 -11.64 -0.15 -11.93
CA VAL A 16 -11.05 0.99 -11.23
C VAL A 16 -9.64 1.22 -11.75
N ALA A 17 -9.28 2.48 -11.97
CA ALA A 17 -7.93 2.90 -12.32
C ALA A 17 -7.67 4.27 -11.68
N VAL A 18 -6.80 4.32 -10.68
CA VAL A 18 -6.59 5.52 -9.88
C VAL A 18 -5.10 5.86 -9.75
N PRO A 19 -4.70 7.11 -10.04
CA PRO A 19 -3.36 7.57 -9.75
C PRO A 19 -3.15 7.67 -8.24
N LEU A 20 -1.94 7.40 -7.79
CA LEU A 20 -1.48 7.56 -6.42
C LEU A 20 -0.32 8.55 -6.37
N ASP A 21 -0.22 9.26 -5.24
CA ASP A 21 0.91 10.14 -4.91
C ASP A 21 1.50 9.72 -3.55
N ALA A 22 2.45 10.52 -3.05
CA ALA A 22 3.11 10.26 -1.77
C ALA A 22 2.12 10.18 -0.60
N PHE A 23 1.06 10.99 -0.61
CA PHE A 23 0.03 10.99 0.43
C PHE A 23 -1.36 11.03 -0.21
N ARG A 24 -2.24 10.10 0.15
CA ARG A 24 -3.63 10.06 -0.34
C ARG A 24 -4.62 9.75 0.77
N ILE A 25 -5.74 10.45 0.77
CA ILE A 25 -6.87 10.22 1.67
C ILE A 25 -8.05 9.66 0.87
N ILE A 26 -8.51 8.49 1.23
CA ILE A 26 -9.62 7.80 0.60
C ILE A 26 -10.87 8.04 1.44
N ALA A 27 -11.84 8.75 0.87
CA ALA A 27 -13.06 9.17 1.54
C ALA A 27 -14.29 8.62 0.81
N GLY A 28 -15.37 8.33 1.52
CA GLY A 28 -16.62 7.84 0.91
C GLY A 28 -17.45 7.00 1.86
N SER A 29 -18.69 6.68 1.46
CA SER A 29 -19.66 5.98 2.31
C SER A 29 -19.25 4.54 2.69
N ASN A 30 -19.92 3.96 3.69
CA ASN A 30 -19.66 2.57 4.08
C ASN A 30 -19.97 1.62 2.93
N GLY A 31 -19.09 0.66 2.66
CA GLY A 31 -19.27 -0.28 1.55
C GLY A 31 -18.92 0.27 0.17
N SER A 32 -18.39 1.49 0.05
CA SER A 32 -17.98 2.10 -1.22
C SER A 32 -16.68 1.53 -1.83
N GLY A 33 -16.04 0.54 -1.19
CA GLY A 33 -14.82 -0.12 -1.69
C GLY A 33 -13.48 0.43 -1.19
N LYS A 34 -13.46 1.32 -0.19
CA LYS A 34 -12.23 1.91 0.38
C LYS A 34 -11.21 0.87 0.84
N THR A 35 -11.63 -0.04 1.71
CA THR A 35 -10.79 -1.12 2.24
C THR A 35 -10.26 -2.02 1.12
N THR A 36 -11.10 -2.34 0.13
CA THR A 36 -10.70 -3.11 -1.05
C THR A 36 -9.62 -2.39 -1.84
N LEU A 37 -9.75 -1.06 -2.05
CA LEU A 37 -8.75 -0.27 -2.77
C LEU A 37 -7.42 -0.20 -2.01
N LEU A 38 -7.48 0.11 -0.70
CA LEU A 38 -6.33 0.20 0.19
C LEU A 38 -5.54 -1.10 0.29
N ASP A 39 -6.24 -2.22 0.23
CA ASP A 39 -5.66 -3.54 0.41
C ASP A 39 -4.91 -4.06 -0.82
N ILE A 40 -5.16 -3.53 -2.03
CA ILE A 40 -4.56 -4.05 -3.28
C ILE A 40 -3.02 -4.11 -3.22
N PRO A 41 -2.28 -3.04 -2.84
CA PRO A 41 -0.82 -3.10 -2.78
C PRO A 41 -0.30 -4.15 -1.80
N VAL A 42 -0.97 -4.28 -0.66
CA VAL A 42 -0.60 -5.22 0.41
C VAL A 42 -0.94 -6.65 -0.01
N LEU A 43 -2.07 -6.85 -0.68
CA LEU A 43 -2.49 -8.10 -1.27
C LEU A 43 -1.46 -8.59 -2.31
N LEU A 44 -0.93 -7.71 -3.17
CA LEU A 44 0.14 -8.09 -4.10
C LEU A 44 1.37 -8.61 -3.35
N GLY A 45 1.77 -7.95 -2.25
CA GLY A 45 2.82 -8.44 -1.36
C GLY A 45 2.50 -9.80 -0.74
N ASP A 46 1.27 -10.00 -0.25
CA ASP A 46 0.81 -11.27 0.32
C ASP A 46 0.80 -12.39 -0.73
N LEU A 47 0.36 -12.12 -1.96
CA LEU A 47 0.39 -13.08 -3.07
C LEU A 47 1.82 -13.54 -3.38
N LEU A 48 2.80 -12.64 -3.27
CA LEU A 48 4.22 -12.93 -3.49
C LEU A 48 4.86 -13.72 -2.33
N ARG A 49 4.28 -13.64 -1.12
CA ARG A 49 4.72 -14.41 0.06
C ARG A 49 3.98 -15.74 0.21
N ALA A 50 2.80 -15.86 -0.39
CA ALA A 50 1.95 -17.02 -0.24
C ALA A 50 2.51 -18.25 -0.96
N ARG A 51 2.21 -19.44 -0.42
CA ARG A 51 2.59 -20.72 -1.03
C ARG A 51 1.85 -20.99 -2.34
N ASN A 52 0.64 -20.46 -2.44
CA ASN A 52 -0.18 -20.42 -3.64
C ASN A 52 -1.06 -19.15 -3.62
N VAL A 53 -1.55 -18.73 -4.78
CA VAL A 53 -2.33 -17.49 -4.91
C VAL A 53 -3.65 -17.51 -4.13
N ALA A 54 -4.29 -18.67 -3.95
CA ALA A 54 -5.54 -18.78 -3.19
C ALA A 54 -5.33 -18.47 -1.69
N ALA A 55 -4.18 -18.86 -1.12
CA ALA A 55 -3.86 -18.65 0.29
C ALA A 55 -3.88 -17.16 0.67
N ALA A 56 -3.40 -16.26 -0.21
CA ALA A 56 -3.42 -14.82 0.04
C ALA A 56 -4.84 -14.24 0.24
N PHE A 57 -5.88 -14.94 -0.23
CA PHE A 57 -7.27 -14.55 -0.06
C PHE A 57 -8.00 -15.29 1.05
N LEU A 58 -7.75 -16.60 1.19
CA LEU A 58 -8.53 -17.49 2.05
C LEU A 58 -7.90 -17.73 3.43
N GLU A 59 -6.59 -17.52 3.59
CA GLU A 59 -5.94 -17.65 4.90
C GLU A 59 -6.21 -16.43 5.77
N ARG A 60 -6.22 -16.66 7.09
CA ARG A 60 -6.51 -15.62 8.07
C ARG A 60 -5.35 -14.64 8.18
N LEU A 61 -5.59 -13.38 7.84
CA LEU A 61 -4.66 -12.30 8.16
C LEU A 61 -4.71 -11.99 9.66
N PRO A 62 -3.57 -11.66 10.28
CA PRO A 62 -3.56 -11.08 11.62
C PRO A 62 -4.51 -9.88 11.69
N GLN A 63 -5.35 -9.82 12.73
CA GLN A 63 -6.37 -8.78 12.99
C GLN A 63 -7.54 -8.66 11.99
N ARG A 64 -7.35 -8.90 10.69
CA ARG A 64 -8.38 -8.61 9.65
C ARG A 64 -9.20 -9.83 9.18
N GLY A 65 -8.86 -11.04 9.61
CA GLY A 65 -9.53 -12.25 9.09
C GLY A 65 -9.06 -12.62 7.68
N PRO A 66 -9.67 -13.62 7.02
CA PRO A 66 -9.41 -13.87 5.61
C PRO A 66 -10.03 -12.77 4.74
N ARG A 67 -9.42 -12.47 3.58
CA ARG A 67 -9.96 -11.48 2.66
C ARG A 67 -11.28 -11.93 2.05
N ALA A 68 -11.44 -13.23 1.79
CA ALA A 68 -12.65 -13.82 1.25
C ALA A 68 -12.94 -15.16 1.95
N THR A 69 -14.21 -15.53 2.08
CA THR A 69 -14.58 -16.85 2.62
C THR A 69 -14.64 -17.93 1.54
N SER A 70 -14.82 -17.50 0.29
CA SER A 70 -14.81 -18.36 -0.89
C SER A 70 -14.22 -17.63 -2.10
N LEU A 71 -13.71 -18.38 -3.09
CA LEU A 71 -13.17 -17.80 -4.32
C LEU A 71 -14.24 -17.09 -5.18
N GLY A 72 -15.52 -17.42 -4.99
CA GLY A 72 -16.63 -16.78 -5.70
C GLY A 72 -16.83 -15.31 -5.30
N GLU A 73 -16.29 -14.86 -4.17
CA GLU A 73 -16.34 -13.46 -3.73
C GLU A 73 -15.30 -12.56 -4.40
N LEU A 74 -14.33 -13.15 -5.11
CA LEU A 74 -13.21 -12.41 -5.68
C LEU A 74 -13.62 -11.66 -6.95
N SER A 75 -14.58 -12.17 -7.71
CA SER A 75 -15.06 -11.53 -8.93
C SER A 75 -16.21 -10.58 -8.68
N PHE A 76 -16.32 -9.53 -9.50
CA PHE A 76 -17.41 -8.58 -9.39
C PHE A 76 -18.76 -9.29 -9.58
N ARG A 77 -19.62 -9.17 -8.56
CA ARG A 77 -20.92 -9.84 -8.45
C ARG A 77 -20.88 -11.37 -8.53
N GLY A 78 -19.71 -12.00 -8.43
CA GLY A 78 -19.56 -13.45 -8.59
C GLY A 78 -19.94 -13.97 -9.99
N GLN A 79 -20.05 -13.09 -11.00
CA GLN A 79 -20.59 -13.44 -12.33
C GLN A 79 -19.52 -13.90 -13.31
N GLN A 80 -18.27 -13.53 -13.05
CA GLN A 80 -17.14 -13.73 -13.96
C GLN A 80 -16.12 -14.65 -13.30
N HIS A 81 -15.39 -15.40 -14.11
CA HIS A 81 -14.40 -16.36 -13.62
C HIS A 81 -13.00 -15.77 -13.48
N SER A 82 -12.69 -14.62 -14.08
CA SER A 82 -11.35 -14.03 -13.99
C SER A 82 -11.37 -12.55 -13.63
N PHE A 83 -10.37 -12.09 -12.88
CA PHE A 83 -10.22 -10.69 -12.48
C PHE A 83 -8.77 -10.24 -12.67
N VAL A 84 -8.58 -8.93 -12.77
CA VAL A 84 -7.25 -8.34 -13.02
C VAL A 84 -6.89 -7.41 -11.88
N LEU A 85 -5.64 -7.48 -11.45
CA LEU A 85 -5.00 -6.51 -10.56
C LEU A 85 -3.74 -5.99 -11.26
N ALA A 86 -3.52 -4.68 -11.23
CA ALA A 86 -2.30 -4.08 -11.74
C ALA A 86 -1.84 -2.90 -10.90
N VAL A 87 -0.52 -2.70 -10.87
CA VAL A 87 0.10 -1.53 -10.27
C VAL A 87 1.17 -0.97 -11.19
N GLU A 88 1.30 0.35 -11.19
CA GLU A 88 2.43 1.05 -11.78
C GLU A 88 3.32 1.60 -10.66
N ALA A 89 4.63 1.54 -10.84
CA ALA A 89 5.58 2.03 -9.85
C ALA A 89 6.68 2.84 -10.52
N LYS A 90 6.96 4.04 -9.97
CA LYS A 90 8.05 4.90 -10.41
C LYS A 90 9.38 4.29 -10.02
N LEU A 91 10.26 4.11 -11.00
CA LEU A 91 11.58 3.53 -10.81
C LEU A 91 12.49 4.48 -10.02
N PRO A 92 13.28 3.97 -9.06
CA PRO A 92 14.40 4.72 -8.51
C PRO A 92 15.39 5.08 -9.62
N GLN A 93 16.02 6.24 -9.50
CA GLN A 93 16.88 6.82 -10.53
C GLN A 93 17.95 5.83 -11.05
N ARG A 94 18.56 5.06 -10.14
CA ARG A 94 19.55 4.03 -10.47
C ARG A 94 19.01 2.97 -11.44
N HIS A 95 17.80 2.46 -11.19
CA HIS A 95 17.19 1.42 -12.03
C HIS A 95 16.70 1.99 -13.36
N ALA A 96 16.12 3.19 -13.36
CA ALA A 96 15.74 3.88 -14.59
C ALA A 96 16.94 4.13 -15.51
N GLN A 97 18.08 4.59 -14.95
CA GLN A 97 19.32 4.77 -15.70
C GLN A 97 19.88 3.46 -16.26
N ALA A 98 19.90 2.40 -15.46
CA ALA A 98 20.38 1.09 -15.91
C ALA A 98 19.55 0.56 -17.09
N LEU A 99 18.22 0.62 -16.98
CA LEU A 99 17.30 0.22 -18.06
C LEU A 99 17.45 1.11 -19.30
N GLY A 100 17.59 2.43 -19.12
CA GLY A 100 17.84 3.37 -20.20
C GLY A 100 19.12 3.09 -20.97
N ASN A 101 20.22 2.80 -20.27
CA ASN A 101 21.50 2.43 -20.90
C ASN A 101 21.43 1.10 -21.65
N ALA A 102 20.58 0.17 -21.19
CA ALA A 102 20.35 -1.12 -21.82
C ALA A 102 19.30 -1.09 -22.95
N ALA A 103 18.62 0.04 -23.16
CA ALA A 103 17.58 0.17 -24.18
C ALA A 103 18.16 0.27 -25.60
N PRO A 104 17.40 -0.02 -26.66
CA PRO A 104 17.85 0.17 -28.04
C PRO A 104 18.25 1.63 -28.34
N LYS A 105 19.19 1.86 -29.27
CA LYS A 105 19.66 3.22 -29.62
C LYS A 105 18.53 4.20 -29.99
N ALA A 106 17.47 3.71 -30.63
CA ALA A 106 16.31 4.52 -31.00
C ALA A 106 15.50 5.02 -29.79
N VAL A 107 15.57 4.32 -28.65
CA VAL A 107 14.98 4.73 -27.37
C VAL A 107 15.95 5.65 -26.63
N GLN A 108 17.24 5.34 -26.63
CA GLN A 108 18.27 6.18 -25.98
C GLN A 108 18.34 7.60 -26.55
N SER A 109 18.06 7.77 -27.84
CA SER A 109 18.11 9.08 -28.51
C SER A 109 16.96 10.01 -28.14
N ASP A 110 15.91 9.51 -27.48
CA ASP A 110 14.72 10.29 -27.11
C ASP A 110 14.42 10.13 -25.60
N PRO A 111 14.70 11.15 -24.77
CA PRO A 111 14.42 11.11 -23.34
C PRO A 111 12.97 10.79 -22.99
N ALA A 112 12.00 11.12 -23.86
CA ALA A 112 10.58 10.84 -23.62
C ALA A 112 10.22 9.36 -23.74
N ARG A 113 11.11 8.54 -24.32
CA ARG A 113 10.95 7.09 -24.49
C ARG A 113 11.72 6.28 -23.46
N LEU A 114 12.55 6.92 -22.64
CA LEU A 114 13.34 6.23 -21.62
C LEU A 114 12.43 5.64 -20.53
N PRO A 115 12.66 4.40 -20.09
CA PRO A 115 11.84 3.80 -19.04
C PRO A 115 11.92 4.58 -17.73
N THR A 116 10.77 5.00 -17.22
CA THR A 116 10.63 5.73 -15.95
C THR A 116 9.82 4.96 -14.92
N HIS A 117 9.03 3.99 -15.36
CA HIS A 117 8.11 3.22 -14.52
C HIS A 117 8.17 1.73 -14.85
N LEU A 118 7.75 0.92 -13.88
CA LEU A 118 7.36 -0.47 -14.08
C LEU A 118 5.85 -0.59 -14.02
N ARG A 119 5.30 -1.52 -14.77
CA ARG A 119 3.92 -1.98 -14.65
C ARG A 119 3.92 -3.48 -14.39
N TYR A 120 3.20 -3.87 -13.34
CA TYR A 120 2.97 -5.27 -12.97
C TYR A 120 1.50 -5.58 -13.08
N GLU A 121 1.15 -6.57 -13.90
CA GLU A 121 -0.23 -6.98 -14.19
C GLU A 121 -0.43 -8.46 -13.87
N LEU A 122 -1.55 -8.77 -13.22
CA LEU A 122 -1.95 -10.12 -12.87
C LEU A 122 -3.40 -10.37 -13.26
N ARG A 123 -3.63 -11.41 -14.05
CA ARG A 123 -4.95 -11.97 -14.29
C ARG A 123 -5.08 -13.29 -13.55
N LEU A 124 -6.06 -13.37 -12.66
CA LEU A 124 -6.34 -14.55 -11.85
C LEU A 124 -7.69 -15.14 -12.27
N THR A 125 -7.75 -16.45 -12.44
CA THR A 125 -8.95 -17.18 -12.84
C THR A 125 -9.37 -18.19 -11.78
N VAL A 126 -10.66 -18.20 -11.47
CA VAL A 126 -11.33 -19.12 -10.56
C VAL A 126 -11.95 -20.26 -11.36
N HIS A 127 -11.40 -21.46 -11.21
CA HIS A 127 -11.92 -22.69 -11.81
C HIS A 127 -12.83 -23.43 -10.83
N ASP A 128 -14.07 -23.71 -11.27
CA ASP A 128 -15.11 -24.44 -10.52
C ASP A 128 -15.36 -23.94 -9.09
N GLY A 129 -15.05 -22.68 -8.81
CA GLY A 129 -15.13 -22.08 -7.47
C GLY A 129 -14.16 -22.66 -6.44
N ARG A 130 -13.22 -23.52 -6.86
CA ARG A 130 -12.35 -24.30 -5.96
C ARG A 130 -10.86 -24.05 -6.15
N GLN A 131 -10.44 -23.65 -7.34
CA GLN A 131 -9.04 -23.40 -7.66
C GLN A 131 -8.87 -21.97 -8.15
N LEU A 132 -7.79 -21.33 -7.71
CA LEU A 132 -7.37 -20.02 -8.21
C LEU A 132 -6.03 -20.19 -8.90
N GLU A 133 -5.97 -19.78 -10.16
CA GLU A 133 -4.79 -19.89 -11.02
C GLU A 133 -4.41 -18.54 -11.60
N VAL A 134 -3.12 -18.38 -11.87
CA VAL A 134 -2.56 -17.27 -12.63
C VAL A 134 -2.75 -17.58 -14.11
N GLU A 135 -3.66 -16.86 -14.73
CA GLU A 135 -4.00 -16.99 -16.14
C GLU A 135 -3.00 -16.22 -17.01
N SER A 136 -2.64 -15.00 -16.60
CA SER A 136 -1.56 -14.21 -17.21
C SER A 136 -0.85 -13.33 -16.19
N GLU A 137 0.43 -13.07 -16.43
CA GLU A 137 1.28 -12.25 -15.57
C GLU A 137 2.34 -11.53 -16.39
N TYR A 138 2.42 -10.21 -16.21
CA TYR A 138 3.35 -9.37 -16.94
C TYR A 138 4.08 -8.42 -16.01
N LEU A 139 5.38 -8.29 -16.21
CA LEU A 139 6.18 -7.21 -15.66
C LEU A 139 6.93 -6.56 -16.81
N PHE A 140 6.76 -5.25 -16.99
CA PHE A 140 7.47 -4.51 -18.02
C PHE A 140 7.80 -3.08 -17.59
N ALA A 141 8.90 -2.56 -18.13
CA ALA A 141 9.30 -1.17 -17.98
C ALA A 141 8.80 -0.34 -19.15
N PHE A 142 8.35 0.89 -18.86
CA PHE A 142 7.79 1.80 -19.85
C PHE A 142 8.11 3.26 -19.51
N ALA A 143 7.92 4.15 -20.49
CA ALA A 143 8.01 5.59 -20.30
C ALA A 143 6.62 6.16 -20.00
N ALA A 144 6.41 6.68 -18.79
CA ALA A 144 5.18 7.39 -18.46
C ALA A 144 5.14 8.77 -19.14
N GLY A 145 3.95 9.18 -19.58
CA GLY A 145 3.72 10.47 -20.23
C GLY A 145 2.34 10.56 -20.86
N GLN A 146 2.03 11.70 -21.48
CA GLN A 146 0.70 11.93 -22.06
C GLN A 146 0.35 10.91 -23.16
N ALA A 147 1.30 10.58 -24.05
CA ALA A 147 1.09 9.60 -25.11
C ALA A 147 0.78 8.19 -24.57
N TYR A 148 1.35 7.83 -23.42
CA TYR A 148 1.06 6.58 -22.72
C TYR A 148 -0.38 6.60 -22.17
N GLU A 149 -0.77 7.68 -21.50
CA GLU A 149 -2.10 7.84 -20.93
C GLU A 149 -3.21 7.82 -22.00
N GLU A 150 -2.98 8.45 -23.17
CA GLU A 150 -3.95 8.48 -24.29
C GLU A 150 -4.18 7.10 -24.94
N ARG A 151 -3.21 6.20 -24.85
CA ARG A 151 -3.26 4.86 -25.47
C ARG A 151 -3.50 3.75 -24.44
N ARG A 152 -3.75 4.08 -23.18
CA ARG A 152 -3.90 3.09 -22.11
C ARG A 152 -5.08 2.16 -22.40
N LEU A 153 -4.80 0.86 -22.33
CA LEU A 153 -5.81 -0.20 -22.33
C LEU A 153 -6.00 -0.74 -20.91
N PRO A 154 -7.16 -1.38 -20.62
CA PRO A 154 -7.40 -1.98 -19.32
C PRO A 154 -6.37 -3.09 -18.97
N VAL A 155 -5.96 -3.90 -19.94
CA VAL A 155 -4.87 -4.88 -19.79
C VAL A 155 -3.88 -4.66 -20.94
N GLN A 156 -2.65 -4.32 -20.58
CA GLN A 156 -1.67 -3.80 -21.54
C GLN A 156 -0.65 -4.86 -21.95
N GLY A 157 -0.28 -5.77 -21.03
CA GLY A 157 0.68 -6.83 -21.30
C GLY A 157 0.23 -7.78 -22.42
N GLU A 158 -1.07 -8.06 -22.50
CA GLU A 158 -1.68 -8.90 -23.55
C GLU A 158 -1.82 -8.18 -24.90
N SER A 159 -1.98 -6.86 -24.88
CA SER A 159 -2.59 -6.13 -26.00
C SER A 159 -1.61 -5.23 -26.78
N THR A 160 -0.39 -5.03 -26.27
CA THR A 160 0.52 -3.99 -26.79
C THR A 160 1.99 -4.36 -26.71
N GLU A 161 2.58 -4.79 -27.83
CA GLU A 161 4.03 -4.79 -28.01
C GLU A 161 4.47 -3.42 -28.56
N GLN A 162 4.64 -2.45 -27.65
CA GLN A 162 5.26 -1.17 -28.00
C GLN A 162 6.79 -1.33 -28.06
N GLN A 163 7.43 -0.80 -29.09
CA GLN A 163 8.89 -0.96 -29.30
C GLN A 163 9.76 -0.39 -28.16
N ASP A 164 9.20 0.54 -27.40
CA ASP A 164 9.80 1.25 -26.28
C ASP A 164 9.48 0.59 -24.93
N TRP A 165 8.65 -0.45 -24.89
CA TRP A 165 8.43 -1.23 -23.68
C TRP A 165 9.44 -2.34 -23.56
N ARG A 166 9.86 -2.60 -22.33
CA ARG A 166 10.80 -3.67 -22.01
C ARG A 166 10.15 -4.67 -21.08
N PHE A 167 9.69 -5.78 -21.65
CA PHE A 167 9.18 -6.90 -20.86
C PHE A 167 10.31 -7.60 -20.11
N ILE A 168 10.09 -7.82 -18.82
CA ILE A 168 10.97 -8.52 -17.89
C ILE A 168 10.39 -9.90 -17.60
N ILE A 169 9.08 -9.99 -17.39
CA ILE A 169 8.32 -11.23 -17.20
C ILE A 169 7.16 -11.24 -18.19
N ARG A 170 6.98 -12.36 -18.87
CA ARG A 170 5.78 -12.67 -19.66
C ARG A 170 5.30 -14.07 -19.31
N ARG A 171 4.05 -14.16 -18.89
CA ARG A 171 3.26 -15.39 -18.83
C ARG A 171 1.99 -15.12 -19.62
N ASP A 172 2.00 -15.54 -20.86
CA ASP A 172 0.87 -15.33 -21.77
C ASP A 172 -0.27 -16.32 -21.45
N HIS A 173 -1.49 -15.91 -21.78
CA HIS A 173 -2.68 -16.76 -21.69
C HIS A 173 -2.60 -17.88 -22.74
N VAL A 174 -2.23 -19.11 -22.34
CA VAL A 174 -2.28 -20.27 -23.23
C VAL A 174 -3.55 -21.08 -22.96
N HIS A 175 -4.34 -21.35 -24.00
CA HIS A 175 -5.56 -22.17 -23.93
C HIS A 175 -5.30 -23.66 -23.59
N ASP A 176 -4.03 -24.08 -23.61
CA ASP A 176 -3.61 -25.45 -23.40
C ASP A 176 -3.13 -25.66 -21.95
N ALA A 177 -3.79 -26.57 -21.23
CA ALA A 177 -3.61 -26.80 -19.79
C ALA A 177 -2.20 -27.27 -19.39
N ALA A 178 -1.33 -27.57 -20.36
CA ALA A 178 0.01 -28.10 -20.13
C ALA A 178 1.13 -27.03 -20.09
N ALA A 179 0.90 -25.80 -20.55
CA ALA A 179 1.96 -24.80 -20.68
C ALA A 179 1.92 -23.77 -19.56
N SER A 180 2.69 -24.03 -18.51
CA SER A 180 2.98 -23.10 -17.42
C SER A 180 4.22 -22.24 -17.71
N ALA A 181 4.48 -22.03 -19.01
CA ALA A 181 5.70 -21.41 -19.52
C ALA A 181 5.73 -19.93 -19.15
N VAL A 182 6.89 -19.49 -18.66
CA VAL A 182 7.17 -18.12 -18.28
C VAL A 182 8.47 -17.72 -18.92
N SER A 183 8.41 -16.62 -19.63
CA SER A 183 9.54 -15.97 -20.26
C SER A 183 10.13 -14.92 -19.33
N LEU A 184 11.42 -15.03 -19.03
CA LEU A 184 12.19 -14.06 -18.25
C LEU A 184 13.26 -13.41 -19.12
N THR A 185 13.19 -12.09 -19.29
CA THR A 185 14.16 -11.35 -20.10
C THR A 185 15.05 -10.51 -19.18
N PRO A 186 16.38 -10.76 -19.13
CA PRO A 186 17.29 -9.92 -18.37
C PRO A 186 17.19 -8.44 -18.77
N GLU A 187 17.45 -7.54 -17.83
CA GLU A 187 17.42 -6.09 -17.98
C GLU A 187 18.68 -5.51 -18.66
N LEU A 188 19.50 -6.37 -19.28
CA LEU A 188 20.77 -6.03 -19.94
C LEU A 188 20.61 -5.80 -21.45
N ALA A 189 21.51 -5.05 -22.07
CA ALA A 189 21.51 -4.90 -23.52
C ALA A 189 21.66 -6.26 -24.22
N ASP A 190 20.91 -6.47 -25.31
CA ASP A 190 20.94 -7.70 -26.13
C ASP A 190 20.72 -9.01 -25.33
N ALA A 191 19.99 -8.90 -24.22
CA ALA A 191 19.63 -10.01 -23.35
C ALA A 191 18.83 -11.11 -24.07
N ILE A 192 19.20 -12.36 -23.82
CA ILE A 192 18.47 -13.53 -24.34
C ILE A 192 17.36 -13.90 -23.34
N GLN A 193 16.15 -14.05 -23.87
CA GLN A 193 14.99 -14.53 -23.13
C GLN A 193 15.20 -15.97 -22.64
N ARG A 194 14.87 -16.22 -21.37
CA ARG A 194 14.91 -17.54 -20.74
C ARG A 194 13.49 -18.06 -20.53
N GLU A 195 13.26 -19.30 -20.91
CA GLU A 195 12.00 -20.01 -20.63
C GLU A 195 12.12 -20.84 -19.36
N THR A 196 11.09 -20.79 -18.53
CA THR A 196 10.97 -21.62 -17.34
C THR A 196 9.53 -22.06 -17.12
N GLN A 197 9.33 -23.12 -16.34
CA GLN A 197 8.01 -23.63 -15.99
C GLN A 197 7.70 -23.25 -14.55
N ILE A 198 6.59 -22.56 -14.34
CA ILE A 198 6.14 -22.13 -13.03
C ILE A 198 4.72 -22.61 -12.86
N ASP A 199 4.43 -23.30 -11.75
CA ASP A 199 3.07 -23.76 -11.44
C ASP A 199 2.04 -22.61 -11.50
N ARG A 200 0.84 -22.88 -12.05
CA ARG A 200 -0.19 -21.85 -12.24
C ARG A 200 -0.76 -21.30 -10.94
N THR A 201 -0.52 -21.96 -9.81
CA THR A 201 -0.91 -21.44 -8.50
C THR A 201 0.14 -20.49 -7.90
N ARG A 202 1.24 -20.20 -8.60
CA ARG A 202 2.34 -19.34 -8.13
C ARG A 202 2.65 -18.20 -9.09
N LEU A 203 3.07 -17.07 -8.54
CA LEU A 203 3.51 -15.90 -9.29
C LEU A 203 4.94 -16.06 -9.82
N ALA A 204 5.15 -15.72 -11.09
CA ALA A 204 6.43 -15.69 -11.76
C ALA A 204 7.37 -14.63 -11.18
N LEU A 205 6.87 -13.53 -10.66
CA LEU A 205 7.71 -12.47 -10.06
C LEU A 205 8.61 -12.99 -8.93
N THR A 206 8.16 -13.99 -8.17
CA THR A 206 8.95 -14.63 -7.11
C THR A 206 10.18 -15.37 -7.63
N ARG A 207 10.20 -15.74 -8.92
CA ARG A 207 11.36 -16.41 -9.54
C ARG A 207 12.58 -15.50 -9.61
N LEU A 208 12.40 -14.18 -9.64
CA LEU A 208 13.50 -13.21 -9.70
C LEU A 208 14.40 -13.25 -8.46
N GLU A 209 13.94 -13.77 -7.32
CA GLU A 209 14.77 -13.96 -6.12
C GLU A 209 15.97 -14.89 -6.38
N LEU A 210 15.76 -15.86 -7.27
CA LEU A 210 16.72 -16.90 -7.63
C LEU A 210 17.61 -16.50 -8.82
N GLU A 211 17.32 -15.37 -9.45
CA GLU A 211 18.10 -14.85 -10.58
C GLU A 211 19.16 -13.83 -10.12
N PRO A 212 20.26 -13.65 -10.88
CA PRO A 212 21.32 -12.71 -10.50
C PRO A 212 20.81 -11.27 -10.32
N PRO A 213 21.10 -10.58 -9.21
CA PRO A 213 20.64 -9.20 -8.99
C PRO A 213 21.07 -8.20 -10.06
N ALA A 214 22.23 -8.44 -10.69
CA ALA A 214 22.74 -7.60 -11.78
C ALA A 214 21.92 -7.70 -13.07
N GLU A 215 21.15 -8.78 -13.25
CA GLU A 215 20.34 -9.03 -14.44
C GLU A 215 18.88 -8.56 -14.30
N PHE A 216 18.37 -8.44 -13.06
CA PHE A 216 16.96 -8.13 -12.78
C PHE A 216 16.81 -7.06 -11.70
N GLY A 217 17.58 -5.98 -11.80
CA GLY A 217 17.64 -4.96 -10.76
C GLY A 217 16.28 -4.28 -10.51
N ALA A 218 15.58 -3.88 -11.57
CA ALA A 218 14.30 -3.21 -11.50
C ALA A 218 13.17 -4.18 -11.07
N GLY A 219 13.14 -5.39 -11.62
CA GLY A 219 12.16 -6.40 -11.24
C GLY A 219 12.30 -6.87 -9.80
N ARG A 220 13.53 -7.08 -9.32
CA ARG A 220 13.80 -7.40 -7.91
C ARG A 220 13.48 -6.22 -6.99
N TRP A 221 13.76 -4.99 -7.42
CA TRP A 221 13.35 -3.80 -6.67
C TRP A 221 11.83 -3.77 -6.45
N LEU A 222 11.02 -4.01 -7.50
CA LEU A 222 9.57 -4.03 -7.36
C LEU A 222 9.09 -5.18 -6.46
N LEU A 223 9.68 -6.37 -6.63
CA LEU A 223 9.42 -7.53 -5.79
C LEU A 223 9.64 -7.20 -4.31
N GLU A 224 10.79 -6.62 -3.96
CA GLU A 224 11.12 -6.20 -2.59
C GLU A 224 10.16 -5.09 -2.11
N HIS A 225 9.87 -4.10 -2.96
CA HIS A 225 8.94 -2.99 -2.65
C HIS A 225 7.55 -3.50 -2.26
N LEU A 226 7.03 -4.53 -2.95
CA LEU A 226 5.71 -5.12 -2.67
C LEU A 226 5.75 -6.13 -1.51
N GLN A 227 6.76 -7.01 -1.45
CA GLN A 227 6.80 -8.08 -0.45
C GLN A 227 7.11 -7.58 0.97
N THR A 228 8.03 -6.63 1.11
CA THR A 228 8.56 -6.18 2.41
C THR A 228 8.35 -4.69 2.66
N GLY A 229 8.18 -3.89 1.61
CA GLY A 229 8.01 -2.44 1.73
C GLY A 229 6.61 -1.97 2.11
N ALA A 230 5.57 -2.79 1.89
CA ALA A 230 4.18 -2.43 2.14
C ALA A 230 3.65 -2.95 3.48
N VAL A 231 3.18 -2.03 4.34
CA VAL A 231 2.62 -2.33 5.67
C VAL A 231 1.20 -1.80 5.77
N PHE A 232 0.25 -2.70 5.96
CA PHE A 232 -1.09 -2.34 6.44
C PHE A 232 -1.03 -2.22 7.96
N PHE A 233 -1.01 -1.00 8.49
CA PHE A 233 -0.93 -0.77 9.91
C PHE A 233 -2.32 -0.85 10.54
N ASP A 234 -2.57 -1.98 11.21
CA ASP A 234 -3.83 -2.29 11.91
C ASP A 234 -3.48 -2.77 13.34
N PRO A 235 -3.18 -1.82 14.25
CA PRO A 235 -2.60 -2.16 15.53
C PRO A 235 -3.56 -2.94 16.42
N ASN A 236 -3.06 -3.95 17.10
CA ASN A 236 -3.83 -4.60 18.16
C ASN A 236 -3.63 -3.84 19.48
N TRP A 237 -4.62 -3.03 19.86
CA TRP A 237 -4.57 -2.24 21.08
C TRP A 237 -4.46 -3.08 22.35
N ALA A 238 -5.03 -4.29 22.37
CA ALA A 238 -4.90 -5.19 23.51
C ALA A 238 -3.47 -5.74 23.65
N THR A 239 -2.78 -5.96 22.53
CA THR A 239 -1.35 -6.32 22.51
C THR A 239 -0.49 -5.13 22.92
N LEU A 240 -0.74 -3.93 22.40
CA LEU A 240 0.00 -2.71 22.76
C LEU A 240 -0.17 -2.27 24.22
N ARG A 241 -1.25 -2.69 24.90
CA ARG A 241 -1.39 -2.52 26.35
C ARG A 241 -0.42 -3.39 27.14
N ARG A 242 -0.02 -4.54 26.61
CA ARG A 242 0.94 -5.45 27.24
C ARG A 242 2.36 -5.02 26.92
N ALA A 243 3.31 -5.43 27.75
CA ALA A 243 4.71 -5.25 27.44
C ALA A 243 5.08 -6.11 26.21
N SER A 244 5.85 -5.53 25.28
CA SER A 244 6.26 -6.14 24.02
C SER A 244 7.42 -7.11 24.23
N PRO A 245 7.33 -8.37 23.77
CA PRO A 245 8.39 -9.36 23.96
C PRO A 245 9.67 -9.03 23.16
N PRO A 246 10.86 -9.47 23.60
CA PRO A 246 12.09 -9.33 22.83
C PRO A 246 12.11 -10.23 21.59
N GLY A 247 13.02 -9.96 20.65
CA GLY A 247 13.26 -10.80 19.47
C GLY A 247 12.27 -10.62 18.32
N LEU A 248 11.40 -9.61 18.39
CA LEU A 248 10.49 -9.25 17.29
C LEU A 248 11.26 -8.69 16.08
N PRO A 249 10.68 -8.76 14.87
CA PRO A 249 11.26 -8.18 13.66
C PRO A 249 11.60 -6.69 13.81
N LYS A 250 12.67 -6.27 13.12
CA LYS A 250 13.08 -4.85 13.09
C LYS A 250 12.13 -3.94 12.29
N PRO A 251 11.58 -4.35 11.12
CA PRO A 251 10.61 -3.52 10.40
C PRO A 251 9.27 -3.44 11.12
N LEU A 252 8.52 -2.35 10.94
CA LEU A 252 7.19 -2.14 11.53
C LEU A 252 6.26 -3.33 11.23
N MET A 253 5.71 -3.94 12.28
CA MET A 253 4.69 -4.98 12.13
C MET A 253 3.31 -4.35 11.93
N SER A 254 2.47 -5.00 11.11
CA SER A 254 1.06 -4.63 10.94
C SER A 254 0.32 -4.46 12.27
N SER A 255 0.57 -5.36 13.23
CA SER A 255 -0.07 -5.34 14.57
C SER A 255 0.44 -4.25 15.50
N GLY A 256 1.53 -3.55 15.15
CA GLY A 256 2.23 -2.62 16.04
C GLY A 256 2.91 -3.27 17.25
N GLU A 257 2.93 -4.60 17.37
CA GLU A 257 3.46 -5.29 18.56
C GLU A 257 4.93 -4.97 18.84
N ASN A 258 5.73 -4.72 17.80
CA ASN A 258 7.14 -4.33 17.93
C ASN A 258 7.35 -2.82 18.11
N LEU A 259 6.30 -2.00 18.10
CA LEU A 259 6.41 -0.55 18.18
C LEU A 259 7.11 -0.04 19.45
N PRO A 260 6.87 -0.61 20.66
CA PRO A 260 7.63 -0.22 21.85
C PRO A 260 9.15 -0.39 21.69
N TRP A 261 9.60 -1.41 20.95
CA TRP A 261 11.02 -1.59 20.63
C TRP A 261 11.56 -0.57 19.63
N LEU A 262 10.76 -0.20 18.63
CA LEU A 262 11.15 0.83 17.65
C LEU A 262 11.34 2.18 18.36
N ILE A 263 10.43 2.53 19.26
CA ILE A 263 10.48 3.78 20.01
C ILE A 263 11.56 3.73 21.09
N LEU A 264 11.81 2.59 21.74
CA LEU A 264 12.95 2.44 22.66
C LEU A 264 14.28 2.63 21.92
N ARG A 265 14.38 2.12 20.68
CA ARG A 265 15.55 2.35 19.84
C ARG A 265 15.72 3.83 19.54
N LEU A 266 14.65 4.51 19.13
CA LEU A 266 14.63 5.97 18.93
C LEU A 266 15.11 6.70 20.18
N GLN A 267 14.52 6.40 21.34
CA GLN A 267 14.88 6.99 22.65
C GLN A 267 16.38 6.85 22.97
N ASN A 268 16.98 5.72 22.63
CA ASN A 268 18.38 5.43 22.97
C ASN A 268 19.39 5.93 21.92
N GLN A 269 19.00 5.95 20.64
CA GLN A 269 19.90 6.26 19.52
C GLN A 269 19.80 7.71 19.07
N ASP A 270 18.62 8.31 19.16
CA ASP A 270 18.36 9.71 18.79
C ASP A 270 17.42 10.37 19.82
N PRO A 271 17.95 10.78 21.00
CA PRO A 271 17.16 11.41 22.05
C PRO A 271 16.55 12.75 21.66
N GLU A 272 17.12 13.45 20.67
CA GLU A 272 16.61 14.73 20.17
C GLU A 272 15.33 14.48 19.38
N GLN A 273 15.36 13.56 18.41
CA GLN A 273 14.17 13.18 17.65
C GLN A 273 13.10 12.51 18.53
N PHE A 274 13.50 11.77 19.57
CA PHE A 274 12.58 11.28 20.60
C PHE A 274 11.89 12.44 21.35
N ALA A 275 12.64 13.47 21.76
CA ALA A 275 12.08 14.63 22.44
C ALA A 275 11.11 15.41 21.55
N ASP A 276 11.41 15.53 20.25
CA ASP A 276 10.51 16.12 19.26
C ASP A 276 9.20 15.33 19.12
N TRP A 277 9.28 14.00 19.11
CA TRP A 277 8.08 13.16 19.13
C TRP A 277 7.24 13.38 20.39
N VAL A 278 7.88 13.44 21.57
CA VAL A 278 7.17 13.72 22.83
C VAL A 278 6.52 15.10 22.80
N ALA A 279 7.22 16.13 22.29
CA ALA A 279 6.66 17.47 22.10
C ALA A 279 5.45 17.47 21.15
N HIS A 280 5.50 16.70 20.07
CA HIS A 280 4.38 16.51 19.16
C HIS A 280 3.20 15.83 19.86
N VAL A 281 3.39 14.73 20.58
CA VAL A 281 2.30 14.07 21.32
C VAL A 281 1.60 15.04 22.28
N ARG A 282 2.34 15.98 22.89
CA ARG A 282 1.78 16.97 23.81
C ARG A 282 0.90 18.02 23.13
N THR A 283 0.97 18.19 21.80
CA THR A 283 0.00 19.04 21.08
C THR A 283 -1.39 18.39 21.04
N ALA A 284 -1.44 17.05 20.98
CA ALA A 284 -2.68 16.27 21.02
C ALA A 284 -3.14 15.95 22.46
N LEU A 285 -2.20 15.80 23.39
CA LEU A 285 -2.44 15.45 24.79
C LEU A 285 -1.71 16.42 25.74
N PRO A 286 -2.20 17.65 25.93
CA PRO A 286 -1.52 18.68 26.73
C PRO A 286 -1.23 18.27 28.17
N GLN A 287 -2.06 17.39 28.74
CA GLN A 287 -1.92 16.84 30.09
C GLN A 287 -0.73 15.88 30.27
N VAL A 288 -0.10 15.44 29.17
CA VAL A 288 1.09 14.56 29.21
C VAL A 288 2.33 15.41 29.50
N VAL A 289 3.10 15.00 30.51
CA VAL A 289 4.33 15.67 30.96
C VAL A 289 5.57 14.93 30.46
N SER A 290 5.55 13.60 30.47
CA SER A 290 6.66 12.77 30.04
C SER A 290 6.19 11.46 29.42
N ILE A 291 7.00 10.92 28.50
CA ILE A 291 6.82 9.59 27.92
C ILE A 291 8.19 8.92 27.95
N GLU A 292 8.23 7.68 28.43
CA GLU A 292 9.44 6.86 28.46
C GLU A 292 9.11 5.43 28.06
N LEU A 293 10.06 4.78 27.39
CA LEU A 293 10.04 3.35 27.13
C LEU A 293 10.97 2.66 28.12
N ARG A 294 10.47 1.62 28.80
CA ARG A 294 11.21 0.87 29.81
C ARG A 294 11.27 -0.61 29.44
N GLU A 295 12.46 -1.17 29.52
CA GLU A 295 12.71 -2.61 29.43
C GLU A 295 12.69 -3.22 30.84
N ARG A 296 11.94 -4.31 31.03
CA ARG A 296 11.90 -5.05 32.29
C ARG A 296 13.09 -5.99 32.40
N GLU A 297 13.75 -6.03 33.56
CA GLU A 297 14.94 -6.89 33.76
C GLU A 297 14.61 -8.40 33.76
N GLU A 298 13.40 -8.78 34.16
CA GLU A 298 13.01 -10.19 34.38
C GLU A 298 12.81 -10.96 33.07
N ASP A 299 12.22 -10.31 32.07
CA ASP A 299 11.77 -10.93 30.83
C ASP A 299 12.15 -10.12 29.58
N HIS A 300 12.90 -9.03 29.75
CA HIS A 300 13.30 -8.11 28.68
C HIS A 300 12.12 -7.54 27.87
N HIS A 301 10.91 -7.49 28.43
CA HIS A 301 9.78 -6.90 27.72
C HIS A 301 9.79 -5.37 27.82
N VAL A 302 9.39 -4.70 26.74
CA VAL A 302 9.38 -3.23 26.63
C VAL A 302 7.97 -2.68 26.69
N TYR A 303 7.74 -1.63 27.49
CA TYR A 303 6.42 -1.01 27.65
C TYR A 303 6.51 0.52 27.75
N PHE A 304 5.40 1.20 27.48
CA PHE A 304 5.27 2.65 27.67
C PHE A 304 5.05 3.00 29.13
N ARG A 305 5.66 4.09 29.57
CA ARG A 305 5.37 4.77 30.83
C ARG A 305 5.11 6.24 30.54
N VAL A 306 3.93 6.72 30.89
CA VAL A 306 3.46 8.09 30.61
C VAL A 306 3.21 8.82 31.92
N GLY A 307 3.87 9.96 32.09
CA GLY A 307 3.64 10.89 33.20
C GLY A 307 2.61 11.95 32.83
N TYR A 308 1.70 12.24 33.76
CA TYR A 308 0.64 13.24 33.61
C TYR A 308 0.83 14.41 34.59
N GLU A 309 0.20 15.54 34.28
CA GLU A 309 0.06 16.65 35.23
C GLU A 309 -0.52 16.17 36.56
N GLY A 310 0.00 16.70 37.67
CA GLY A 310 -0.33 16.23 39.02
C GLY A 310 0.52 15.06 39.53
N GLY A 311 1.48 14.58 38.73
CA GLY A 311 2.50 13.61 39.17
C GLY A 311 2.09 12.14 39.08
N PHE A 312 1.02 11.83 38.35
CA PHE A 312 0.58 10.46 38.12
C PHE A 312 1.40 9.82 36.98
N GLU A 313 1.85 8.59 37.17
CA GLU A 313 2.47 7.77 36.12
C GLU A 313 1.58 6.58 35.79
N VAL A 314 1.38 6.32 34.49
CA VAL A 314 0.58 5.21 33.98
C VAL A 314 1.41 4.42 32.97
N THR A 315 1.41 3.09 33.10
CA THR A 315 2.05 2.21 32.12
C THR A 315 1.08 1.87 30.98
N SER A 316 1.59 1.32 29.87
CA SER A 316 0.79 0.94 28.69
C SER A 316 -0.49 0.17 29.02
N SER A 317 -0.50 -0.63 30.09
CA SER A 317 -1.67 -1.42 30.51
C SER A 317 -2.85 -0.58 31.03
N GLY A 318 -2.57 0.61 31.55
CA GLY A 318 -3.58 1.56 32.06
C GLY A 318 -3.96 2.68 31.09
N LEU A 319 -3.31 2.76 29.92
CA LEU A 319 -3.60 3.80 28.93
C LEU A 319 -4.92 3.53 28.20
N SER A 320 -5.66 4.62 27.91
CA SER A 320 -6.83 4.54 27.04
C SER A 320 -6.42 4.17 25.62
N GLU A 321 -7.34 3.57 24.86
CA GLU A 321 -7.10 3.24 23.45
C GLU A 321 -6.73 4.49 22.63
N GLY A 322 -7.46 5.60 22.79
CA GLY A 322 -7.14 6.85 22.12
C GLY A 322 -5.73 7.37 22.44
N THR A 323 -5.25 7.21 23.69
CA THR A 323 -3.87 7.58 24.04
C THR A 323 -2.86 6.69 23.33
N LEU A 324 -3.04 5.35 23.37
CA LEU A 324 -2.16 4.42 22.67
C LEU A 324 -2.15 4.66 21.16
N ARG A 325 -3.30 5.03 20.58
CA ARG A 325 -3.43 5.34 19.15
C ARG A 325 -2.69 6.61 18.77
N ILE A 326 -2.81 7.67 19.56
CA ILE A 326 -2.04 8.90 19.38
C ILE A 326 -0.54 8.59 19.48
N LEU A 327 -0.09 7.89 20.53
CA LEU A 327 1.32 7.49 20.67
C LEU A 327 1.80 6.69 19.47
N ALA A 328 1.02 5.69 19.06
CA ALA A 328 1.43 4.78 18.00
C ALA A 328 1.50 5.46 16.64
N LEU A 329 0.46 6.18 16.23
CA LEU A 329 0.40 6.81 14.92
C LEU A 329 1.34 8.01 14.81
N THR A 330 1.48 8.80 15.87
CA THR A 330 2.42 9.95 15.82
C THR A 330 3.87 9.49 15.77
N SER A 331 4.21 8.38 16.45
CA SER A 331 5.58 7.86 16.45
C SER A 331 6.06 7.40 15.08
N LEU A 332 5.16 7.05 14.15
CA LEU A 332 5.55 6.51 12.84
C LEU A 332 6.45 7.46 12.06
N ALA A 333 6.26 8.78 12.20
CA ALA A 333 7.09 9.80 11.57
C ALA A 333 8.52 9.90 12.14
N TYR A 334 8.76 9.28 13.30
CA TYR A 334 10.01 9.39 14.05
C TYR A 334 10.73 8.05 14.20
N VAL A 335 10.05 6.91 13.95
CA VAL A 335 10.73 5.62 14.06
C VAL A 335 11.79 5.47 12.96
N PRO A 336 12.94 4.86 13.28
CA PRO A 336 13.96 4.58 12.28
C PRO A 336 13.42 3.56 11.26
N ASP A 337 13.80 3.75 9.99
CA ASP A 337 13.43 2.87 8.87
C ASP A 337 11.90 2.72 8.66
N PRO A 338 11.16 3.80 8.33
CA PRO A 338 9.74 3.71 8.07
C PRO A 338 9.44 2.82 6.84
N PRO A 339 8.25 2.19 6.77
CA PRO A 339 7.88 1.37 5.62
C PRO A 339 7.83 2.18 4.33
N GLN A 340 8.12 1.56 3.19
CA GLN A 340 8.10 2.25 1.89
C GLN A 340 6.68 2.60 1.44
N LEU A 341 5.69 1.82 1.87
CA LEU A 341 4.26 2.09 1.74
C LEU A 341 3.56 1.78 3.07
N LEU A 342 2.89 2.77 3.64
CA LEU A 342 2.05 2.67 4.83
C LEU A 342 0.59 2.80 4.44
N VAL A 343 -0.23 1.85 4.87
CA VAL A 343 -1.69 1.91 4.74
C VAL A 343 -2.29 2.00 6.13
N VAL A 344 -3.14 2.99 6.38
CA VAL A 344 -3.81 3.20 7.67
C VAL A 344 -5.31 3.37 7.45
N GLU A 345 -6.12 2.57 8.13
CA GLU A 345 -7.57 2.73 8.10
C GLU A 345 -8.07 3.52 9.31
N GLU A 346 -8.90 4.52 9.03
CA GLU A 346 -9.62 5.33 10.01
C GLU A 346 -8.72 5.69 11.22
N PRO A 347 -7.57 6.36 10.98
CA PRO A 347 -6.61 6.69 12.01
C PRO A 347 -7.22 7.49 13.16
N GLU A 348 -8.31 8.22 12.91
CA GLU A 348 -9.06 9.05 13.85
C GLU A 348 -10.01 8.28 14.79
N ASN A 349 -10.25 7.00 14.54
CA ASN A 349 -11.19 6.22 15.37
C ASN A 349 -10.77 6.22 16.84
N SER A 350 -11.74 6.33 17.75
CA SER A 350 -11.50 6.37 19.21
C SER A 350 -10.65 7.55 19.71
N ILE A 351 -10.47 8.61 18.91
CA ILE A 351 -9.71 9.81 19.28
C ILE A 351 -10.61 11.04 19.37
N HIS A 352 -10.27 11.97 20.24
CA HIS A 352 -10.96 13.26 20.33
C HIS A 352 -10.63 14.13 19.09
N PRO A 353 -11.61 14.82 18.47
CA PRO A 353 -11.40 15.60 17.25
C PRO A 353 -10.20 16.56 17.27
N GLN A 354 -9.92 17.20 18.41
CA GLN A 354 -8.77 18.11 18.57
C GLN A 354 -7.41 17.43 18.42
N ALA A 355 -7.33 16.11 18.61
CA ALA A 355 -6.08 15.34 18.48
C ALA A 355 -5.92 14.71 17.09
N THR A 356 -6.94 14.78 16.23
CA THR A 356 -6.90 14.21 14.87
C THR A 356 -5.83 14.88 14.00
N GLU A 357 -5.70 16.20 14.11
CA GLU A 357 -4.72 17.00 13.34
C GLU A 357 -3.29 16.50 13.56
N ALA A 358 -2.87 16.29 14.81
CA ALA A 358 -1.52 15.81 15.14
C ALA A 358 -1.20 14.47 14.45
N ILE A 359 -2.16 13.55 14.41
CA ILE A 359 -1.97 12.27 13.73
C ILE A 359 -1.85 12.46 12.21
N MET A 360 -2.74 13.26 11.62
CA MET A 360 -2.71 13.51 10.18
C MET A 360 -1.41 14.22 9.76
N LEU A 361 -0.93 15.19 10.55
CA LEU A 361 0.36 15.84 10.36
C LEU A 361 1.53 14.86 10.44
N SER A 362 1.53 13.95 11.44
CA SER A 362 2.52 12.87 11.52
C SER A 362 2.51 11.99 10.27
N LEU A 363 1.33 11.55 9.81
CA LEU A 363 1.20 10.69 8.64
C LEU A 363 1.64 11.42 7.35
N ARG A 364 1.35 12.73 7.22
CA ARG A 364 1.85 13.56 6.10
C ARG A 364 3.36 13.79 6.15
N SER A 365 3.96 13.75 7.34
CA SER A 365 5.40 13.99 7.54
C SER A 365 6.28 12.77 7.27
N LEU A 366 5.70 11.65 6.85
CA LEU A 366 6.42 10.46 6.40
C LEU A 366 6.96 10.65 4.97
N TYR A 367 7.89 11.59 4.77
CA TYR A 367 8.36 12.01 3.43
C TYR A 367 9.05 10.90 2.62
N ASP A 368 9.65 9.91 3.30
CA ASP A 368 10.31 8.77 2.67
C ASP A 368 9.37 7.56 2.45
N SER A 369 8.11 7.69 2.86
CA SER A 369 7.08 6.68 2.68
C SER A 369 5.99 7.18 1.74
N GLN A 370 5.37 6.24 1.04
CA GLN A 370 4.04 6.47 0.50
C GLN A 370 2.99 6.17 1.58
N VAL A 371 1.99 7.02 1.78
CA VAL A 371 0.97 6.86 2.80
C VAL A 371 -0.42 6.92 2.20
N LEU A 372 -1.22 5.88 2.45
CA LEU A 372 -2.61 5.80 2.06
C LEU A 372 -3.48 5.72 3.32
N VAL A 373 -4.37 6.68 3.48
CA VAL A 373 -5.29 6.76 4.62
C VAL A 373 -6.71 6.56 4.14
N SER A 374 -7.54 5.79 4.84
CA SER A 374 -9.01 5.91 4.68
C SER A 374 -9.62 6.69 5.83
N THR A 375 -10.70 7.42 5.54
CA THR A 375 -11.43 8.16 6.57
C THR A 375 -12.92 8.22 6.25
N HIS A 376 -13.70 8.33 7.32
CA HIS A 376 -15.11 8.67 7.31
C HIS A 376 -15.41 9.97 8.06
N SER A 377 -14.36 10.66 8.51
CA SER A 377 -14.47 11.79 9.43
C SER A 377 -14.53 13.12 8.69
N PRO A 378 -15.62 13.88 8.86
CA PRO A 378 -15.65 15.27 8.40
C PRO A 378 -14.51 16.11 8.98
N VAL A 379 -14.02 15.78 10.18
CA VAL A 379 -12.91 16.51 10.83
C VAL A 379 -11.60 16.30 10.09
N VAL A 380 -11.30 15.06 9.67
CA VAL A 380 -10.11 14.78 8.85
C VAL A 380 -10.21 15.52 7.52
N LEU A 381 -11.39 15.46 6.87
CA LEU A 381 -11.60 16.08 5.57
C LEU A 381 -11.58 17.61 5.62
N ALA A 382 -12.02 18.22 6.72
CA ALA A 382 -11.95 19.67 6.90
C ALA A 382 -10.50 20.20 6.89
N ASP A 383 -9.53 19.36 7.29
CA ASP A 383 -8.08 19.64 7.29
C ASP A 383 -7.35 18.95 6.11
N SER A 384 -8.08 18.61 5.04
CA SER A 384 -7.50 17.95 3.85
C SER A 384 -7.50 18.88 2.64
N GLU A 385 -6.58 18.61 1.71
CA GLU A 385 -6.57 19.28 0.41
C GLU A 385 -7.32 18.45 -0.63
N LEU A 386 -7.93 19.12 -1.62
CA LEU A 386 -8.74 18.44 -2.65
C LEU A 386 -7.88 17.45 -3.46
N GLU A 387 -6.63 17.80 -3.72
CA GLU A 387 -5.64 17.01 -4.46
C GLU A 387 -5.25 15.73 -3.72
N GLU A 388 -5.33 15.70 -2.39
CA GLU A 388 -5.06 14.50 -1.58
C GLU A 388 -6.17 13.45 -1.71
N LEU A 389 -7.39 13.87 -2.08
CA LEU A 389 -8.58 13.02 -2.00
C LEU A 389 -8.71 12.01 -3.15
N LEU A 390 -9.06 10.78 -2.77
CA LEU A 390 -9.67 9.75 -3.61
C LEU A 390 -11.09 9.47 -3.09
N ILE A 391 -12.09 9.93 -3.83
CA ILE A 391 -13.50 9.83 -3.44
C ILE A 391 -14.07 8.52 -3.97
N THR A 392 -14.57 7.70 -3.07
CA THR A 392 -15.20 6.40 -3.34
C THR A 392 -16.72 6.51 -3.20
N ARG A 393 -17.45 5.96 -4.16
CA ARG A 393 -18.92 5.98 -4.17
C ARG A 393 -19.50 4.77 -4.88
N LEU A 394 -20.78 4.50 -4.68
CA LEU A 394 -21.50 3.47 -5.43
C LEU A 394 -21.99 4.04 -6.77
N GLY A 395 -21.57 3.42 -7.86
CA GLY A 395 -22.07 3.70 -9.20
C GLY A 395 -23.51 3.22 -9.38
N ARG A 396 -24.17 3.70 -10.44
CA ARG A 396 -25.56 3.30 -10.79
C ARG A 396 -25.70 1.80 -11.09
N ASN A 397 -24.63 1.16 -11.54
CA ASN A 397 -24.51 -0.28 -11.72
C ASN A 397 -24.25 -1.03 -10.40
N GLY A 398 -24.26 -0.37 -9.24
CA GLY A 398 -23.93 -0.97 -7.95
C GLY A 398 -22.45 -1.34 -7.77
N GLY A 399 -21.58 -1.03 -8.73
CA GLY A 399 -20.14 -1.17 -8.58
C GLY A 399 -19.52 0.05 -7.92
N ALA A 400 -18.47 -0.16 -7.13
CA ALA A 400 -17.68 0.92 -6.55
C ALA A 400 -16.98 1.72 -7.66
N GLN A 401 -17.01 3.04 -7.54
CA GLN A 401 -16.28 3.99 -8.38
C GLN A 401 -15.33 4.78 -7.50
N VAL A 402 -14.18 5.15 -8.07
CA VAL A 402 -13.19 5.98 -7.40
C VAL A 402 -12.82 7.13 -8.31
N LEU A 403 -12.88 8.35 -7.77
CA LEU A 403 -12.54 9.59 -8.47
C LEU A 403 -11.45 10.31 -7.70
N THR A 404 -10.53 10.97 -8.39
CA THR A 404 -9.69 11.97 -7.72
C THR A 404 -10.55 13.16 -7.31
N GLY A 405 -10.20 13.83 -6.20
CA GLY A 405 -10.91 15.02 -5.73
C GLY A 405 -11.16 16.05 -6.84
N PRO A 406 -10.13 16.48 -7.60
CA PRO A 406 -10.29 17.45 -8.69
C PRO A 406 -11.18 16.96 -9.84
N SER A 407 -11.29 15.64 -10.04
CA SER A 407 -12.14 15.04 -11.07
C SER A 407 -13.59 14.85 -10.63
N HIS A 408 -13.93 15.14 -9.36
CA HIS A 408 -15.29 15.02 -8.88
C HIS A 408 -16.18 16.11 -9.49
N PRO A 409 -17.31 15.78 -10.18
CA PRO A 409 -18.08 16.76 -10.94
C PRO A 409 -18.59 17.96 -10.15
N ARG A 410 -18.91 17.74 -8.86
CA ARG A 410 -19.39 18.80 -7.95
C ARG A 410 -18.27 19.60 -7.27
N LEU A 411 -17.02 19.13 -7.37
CA LEU A 411 -15.84 19.79 -6.78
C LEU A 411 -14.91 20.38 -7.83
N ALA A 412 -15.08 20.05 -9.11
CA ALA A 412 -14.25 20.56 -10.21
C ALA A 412 -14.21 22.11 -10.30
N THR A 413 -15.24 22.79 -9.80
CA THR A 413 -15.32 24.26 -9.76
C THR A 413 -15.23 24.83 -8.33
N TRP A 414 -14.98 23.98 -7.34
CA TRP A 414 -14.84 24.40 -5.95
C TRP A 414 -13.54 25.21 -5.77
N LYS A 415 -13.60 26.28 -4.98
CA LYS A 415 -12.51 27.25 -4.79
C LYS A 415 -12.22 27.53 -3.30
N GLY A 416 -12.46 26.58 -2.41
CA GLY A 416 -12.14 26.73 -0.98
C GLY A 416 -13.16 27.49 -0.12
N GLY A 417 -14.41 27.69 -0.60
CA GLY A 417 -15.40 28.48 0.15
C GLY A 417 -16.04 27.74 1.35
N ILE A 418 -16.41 26.48 1.15
CA ILE A 418 -16.93 25.58 2.19
C ILE A 418 -15.90 24.47 2.34
N ASP A 419 -15.50 24.13 3.57
CA ASP A 419 -14.52 23.08 3.83
C ASP A 419 -15.00 21.71 3.32
N LEU A 420 -14.06 20.83 2.97
CA LEU A 420 -14.37 19.52 2.39
C LEU A 420 -15.13 18.61 3.37
N GLY A 421 -14.94 18.77 4.68
CA GLY A 421 -15.67 18.07 5.72
C GLY A 421 -17.17 18.39 5.71
N SER A 422 -17.51 19.68 5.65
CA SER A 422 -18.89 20.14 5.50
C SER A 422 -19.53 19.67 4.20
N LEU A 423 -18.79 19.66 3.09
CA LEU A 423 -19.28 19.13 1.80
C LEU A 423 -19.53 17.62 1.87
N PHE A 424 -18.64 16.87 2.50
CA PHE A 424 -18.81 15.44 2.73
C PHE A 424 -20.05 15.17 3.59
N ALA A 425 -20.21 15.88 4.72
CA ALA A 425 -21.37 15.76 5.60
C ALA A 425 -22.70 16.11 4.92
N ALA A 426 -22.67 17.02 3.94
CA ALA A 426 -23.83 17.39 3.12
C ALA A 426 -24.12 16.40 1.96
N GLY A 427 -23.37 15.30 1.86
CA GLY A 427 -23.55 14.29 0.81
C GLY A 427 -23.08 14.74 -0.57
N VAL A 428 -22.12 15.67 -0.66
CA VAL A 428 -21.62 16.16 -1.96
C VAL A 428 -20.79 15.10 -2.69
N PHE A 429 -20.16 14.18 -1.95
CA PHE A 429 -19.28 13.14 -2.49
C PHE A 429 -20.05 11.94 -3.06
N GLU A 430 -21.37 11.85 -2.80
CA GLU A 430 -22.24 10.75 -3.23
C GLU A 430 -22.76 10.91 -4.66
#